data_AF-A0AAD8EWE3-F1
#
_entry.id   AF-A0AAD8EWE3-F1
#
_cell.length_a   1.000
_cell.length_b   1.000
_cell.length_c   1.000
_cell.angle_alpha   90.00
_cell.angle_beta   90.00
_cell.angle_gamma   90.00
#
_symmetry.space_group_name_H-M   'P 1'
#
loop_
_entity.id
_entity.type
_entity.pdbx_description
1 polymer ?
#
loop_
_entity_poly.entity_id
_entity_poly.type
_entity_poly.pdbx_seq_one_letter_code
_entity_poly.pdbx_strand_id
1 'polypeptide(L)' 'ECLPQYKVGHVSWVEKVEQKIKESNLPLHLVGSSYRGPAINDCIYNAKKVVESLKAH' A
#
# COMPACT_ATOMS: atom_id res chain seq x y z
N GLU A 1 11.42 18.14 -3.02
CA GLU A 1 10.30 17.52 -3.75
C GLU A 1 9.64 16.49 -2.85
N CYS A 2 8.32 16.55 -2.64
CA CYS A 2 7.58 15.67 -1.71
C CYS A 2 6.41 14.91 -2.38
N LEU A 3 6.28 15.05 -3.71
CA LEU A 3 5.24 14.41 -4.50
C LEU A 3 5.74 13.06 -5.02
N PRO A 4 5.12 11.94 -4.63
CA PRO A 4 5.46 10.63 -5.16
C PRO A 4 5.19 10.59 -6.67
N GLN A 5 6.18 10.14 -7.45
CA GLN A 5 6.04 10.02 -8.90
C GLN A 5 5.85 8.55 -9.29
N TYR A 6 4.64 8.23 -9.73
CA TYR A 6 4.31 6.89 -10.21
C TYR A 6 4.69 6.76 -11.67
N LYS A 7 5.79 6.04 -11.91
CA LYS A 7 6.25 5.72 -13.27
C LYS A 7 5.49 4.51 -13.80
N VAL A 8 5.58 4.30 -15.12
CA VAL A 8 5.08 3.08 -15.77
C VAL A 8 5.66 1.86 -15.05
N GLY A 9 4.77 0.94 -14.64
CA GLY A 9 5.14 -0.25 -13.86
C GLY A 9 5.00 -0.12 -12.35
N HIS A 10 4.73 1.08 -11.79
CA HIS A 10 4.56 1.29 -10.35
C HIS A 10 3.54 0.34 -9.72
N VAL A 11 2.34 0.22 -10.32
CA VAL A 11 1.27 -0.65 -9.80
C VAL A 11 1.73 -2.11 -9.72
N SER A 12 2.35 -2.62 -10.79
CA SER A 12 2.88 -3.99 -10.81
C SER A 12 4.00 -4.20 -9.80
N TRP A 13 4.84 -3.19 -9.57
CA TRP A 13 5.87 -3.26 -8.53
C TRP A 13 5.27 -3.34 -7.13
N VAL A 14 4.30 -2.47 -6.80
CA VAL A 14 3.61 -2.49 -5.50
C VAL A 14 2.95 -3.85 -5.25
N GLU A 15 2.26 -4.40 -6.25
CA GLU A 15 1.62 -5.72 -6.17
C GLU A 15 2.64 -6.84 -5.89
N LYS A 16 3.80 -6.83 -6.56
CA LYS A 16 4.87 -7.80 -6.31
C LYS A 16 5.42 -7.71 -4.88
N VAL A 17 5.56 -6.49 -4.34
CA VAL A 17 6.03 -6.32 -2.96
C VAL A 17 4.98 -6.82 -1.96
N GLU A 18 3.71 -6.46 -2.15
CA GLU A 18 2.60 -6.97 -1.32
C GLU A 18 2.50 -8.50 -1.37
N GLN A 19 2.66 -9.08 -2.56
CA GLN A 19 2.70 -10.53 -2.75
C GLN A 19 3.88 -11.15 -1.98
N LYS A 20 5.08 -10.55 -2.08
CA LYS A 20 6.26 -11.04 -1.37
C LYS A 20 6.10 -11.02 0.15
N ILE A 21 5.48 -9.96 0.69
CA ILE A 21 5.15 -9.83 2.11
C ILE A 21 4.23 -10.98 2.54
N LYS A 22 3.19 -11.26 1.75
CA LYS A 22 2.23 -12.33 2.01
C LYS A 22 2.88 -13.71 1.93
N GLU A 23 3.65 -13.99 0.88
CA GLU A 23 4.37 -15.27 0.71
C GLU A 23 5.38 -15.54 1.83
N SER A 24 5.95 -14.46 2.39
CA SER A 24 6.93 -14.55 3.47
C SER A 24 6.27 -14.55 4.86
N ASN A 25 4.93 -14.57 4.95
CA ASN A 25 4.14 -14.49 6.17
C ASN A 25 4.59 -13.35 7.12
N LEU A 26 4.98 -12.20 6.56
CA LEU A 26 5.39 -11.06 7.36
C LEU A 26 4.16 -10.34 7.93
N PRO A 27 4.15 -9.99 9.23
CA PRO A 27 3.07 -9.20 9.84
C PRO A 27 3.23 -7.71 9.47
N LEU A 28 3.17 -7.40 8.17
CA LEU A 28 3.46 -6.09 7.62
C LEU A 28 2.44 -5.73 6.53
N HIS A 29 2.05 -4.45 6.46
CA HIS A 29 1.23 -3.90 5.39
C HIS A 29 1.82 -2.58 4.88
N LEU A 30 1.66 -2.32 3.58
CA LEU A 30 2.11 -1.08 2.93
C LEU A 30 0.94 -0.09 2.82
N VAL A 31 1.13 1.14 3.31
CA VAL A 31 0.11 2.19 3.31
C VAL A 31 0.72 3.56 3.01
N GLY A 32 -0.12 4.48 2.52
CA GLY A 32 0.25 5.87 2.27
C GLY A 32 0.60 6.18 0.81
N SER A 33 1.03 7.42 0.60
CA SER A 33 1.19 8.04 -0.72
C SER A 33 2.32 7.45 -1.57
N SER A 34 3.19 6.63 -1.00
CA SER A 34 4.26 5.94 -1.72
C SER A 34 3.78 4.71 -2.49
N TYR A 35 2.60 4.17 -2.16
CA TYR A 35 2.14 2.88 -2.69
C TYR A 35 0.88 3.04 -3.52
N ARG A 36 -0.21 3.50 -2.91
CA ARG A 36 -1.53 3.54 -3.56
C ARG A 36 -2.19 4.91 -3.34
N GLY A 37 -2.22 5.71 -4.41
CA GLY A 37 -2.85 7.03 -4.44
C GLY A 37 -2.04 8.12 -3.73
N PRO A 38 -1.57 9.16 -4.42
CA PRO A 38 -0.77 10.21 -3.80
C PRO A 38 -1.63 11.21 -3.00
N ALA A 39 -2.96 11.19 -3.19
CA ALA A 39 -3.85 12.14 -2.58
C ALA A 39 -4.17 11.79 -1.12
N ILE A 40 -4.53 12.80 -0.32
CA ILE A 40 -4.80 12.65 1.11
C ILE A 40 -5.98 11.71 1.36
N ASN A 41 -7.05 11.83 0.55
CA ASN A 41 -8.21 10.96 0.61
C ASN A 41 -7.84 9.49 0.38
N ASP A 42 -6.95 9.22 -0.58
CA ASP A 42 -6.48 7.86 -0.86
C ASP A 42 -5.69 7.31 0.33
N CYS A 43 -4.81 8.12 0.92
CA CYS A 43 -4.03 7.72 2.09
C CYS A 43 -4.93 7.36 3.28
N ILE A 44 -5.93 8.20 3.57
CA ILE A 44 -6.88 7.96 4.68
C ILE A 44 -7.70 6.69 4.40
N TYR A 45 -8.24 6.56 3.19
CA TYR A 45 -9.06 5.43 2.82
C TYR A 45 -8.28 4.10 2.87
N ASN A 46 -7.08 4.07 2.30
CA ASN A 46 -6.23 2.89 2.27
C ASN A 46 -5.77 2.49 3.67
N ALA A 47 -5.42 3.45 4.53
CA ALA A 47 -5.08 3.18 5.92
C ALA A 47 -6.26 2.54 6.69
N LYS A 48 -7.47 3.09 6.54
CA LYS A 48 -8.69 2.51 7.17
C LYS A 48 -8.93 1.08 6.72
N LYS A 49 -8.85 0.82 5.41
CA LYS A 49 -9.05 -0.52 4.84
C LYS A 49 -8.06 -1.54 5.41
N VAL A 50 -6.79 -1.16 5.55
CA VAL A 50 -5.78 -2.04 6.16
C VAL A 50 -6.10 -2.33 7.62
N VAL A 51 -6.43 -1.30 8.41
CA VAL A 51 -6.80 -1.48 9.82
C VAL A 51 -8.04 -2.37 9.97
N GLU A 52 -9.04 -2.23 9.10
CA GLU A 52 -10.22 -3.09 9.09
C GLU A 52 -9.85 -4.54 8.75
N SER A 53 -8.96 -4.76 7.77
CA SER A 53 -8.50 -6.11 7.44
C SER A 53 -7.74 -6.80 8.58
N LEU A 54 -7.02 -6.02 9.40
CA LEU A 54 -6.32 -6.51 10.58
C LEU A 54 -7.26 -6.89 11.72
N LYS A 55 -8.41 -6.23 11.84
CA LYS A 55 -9.42 -6.54 12.87
C LYS A 55 -10.25 -7.80 12.56
N ALA A 56 -10.28 -8.21 11.30
CA ALA A 56 -11.02 -9.38 10.85
C ALA A 56 -10.25 -10.70 11.03
N HIS A 57 -8.99 -10.63 11.48
CA HIS A 57 -8.13 -11.76 11.85
C HIS A 57 -7.98 -11.82 13.37
#